data_AF-A0A075I562-F1
#
_entry.id   AF-A0A075I562-F1
#
_cell.length_a   1.000
_cell.length_b   1.000
_cell.length_c   1.000
_cell.angle_alpha   90.00
_cell.angle_beta   90.00
_cell.angle_gamma   90.00
#
_symmetry.space_group_name_H-M   'P 1'
#
loop_
_entity.id
_entity.type
_entity.pdbx_description
1 polymer ?
#
loop_
_entity_poly.entity_id
_entity_poly.type
_entity_poly.pdbx_seq_one_letter_code
_entity_poly.pdbx_strand_id
1 'polypeptide(L)'
;MSASLRLVRWMSAAKKSEAIQLILKVKSRFAEALEASLITEAEVSRDTDTIVVQESEAVFVDMRARWNTVMRGLAAADEALKTLD
;
A
#
# COMPACT_ATOMS: atom_id res chain seq x y z
N MET A 1 -19.07 -12.08 50.80
CA MET A 1 -17.63 -11.72 50.89
C MET A 1 -16.87 -12.97 50.48
N SER A 2 -15.99 -13.05 49.48
CA SER A 2 -15.37 -12.13 48.54
C SER A 2 -15.05 -12.99 47.31
N ALA A 3 -15.54 -12.63 46.12
CA ALA A 3 -15.15 -13.33 44.90
C ALA A 3 -13.84 -12.72 44.39
N SER A 4 -12.75 -13.47 44.54
CA SER A 4 -11.43 -13.09 44.09
C SER A 4 -11.39 -13.02 42.56
N LEU A 5 -11.46 -11.81 42.01
CA LEU A 5 -11.18 -11.52 40.61
C LEU A 5 -9.66 -11.65 40.39
N ARG A 6 -9.20 -12.84 39.99
CA ARG A 6 -7.90 -12.96 39.34
C ARG A 6 -8.02 -12.33 37.97
N LEU A 7 -7.57 -11.08 37.87
CA LEU A 7 -7.30 -10.42 36.61
C LEU A 7 -6.21 -11.23 35.90
N VAL A 8 -6.61 -12.16 35.04
CA VAL A 8 -5.69 -12.76 34.06
C VAL A 8 -5.32 -11.63 33.13
N ARG A 9 -4.15 -11.04 33.37
CA ARG A 9 -3.54 -10.09 32.45
C ARG A 9 -3.21 -10.87 31.19
N TRP A 10 -4.07 -10.78 30.20
CA TRP A 10 -3.77 -11.21 28.83
C TRP A 10 -2.68 -10.29 28.30
N MET A 11 -1.42 -10.61 28.60
CA MET A 11 -0.34 -10.24 27.70
C MET A 11 -0.48 -11.18 26.50
N SER A 12 -1.41 -10.86 25.61
CA SER A 12 -1.28 -11.34 24.24
C SER A 12 0.02 -10.72 23.74
N ALA A 13 1.10 -11.51 23.78
CA ALA A 13 2.12 -11.39 22.76
C ALA A 13 1.35 -11.26 21.46
N ALA A 14 1.33 -10.06 20.88
CA ALA A 14 0.56 -9.80 19.67
C ALA A 14 0.99 -10.89 18.69
N LYS A 15 0.08 -11.81 18.41
CA LYS A 15 0.20 -12.80 17.36
C LYS A 15 0.61 -11.94 16.16
N LYS A 16 1.86 -12.06 15.67
CA LYS A 16 2.34 -11.23 14.54
C LYS A 16 1.25 -11.32 13.49
N SER A 17 0.46 -10.26 13.38
CA SER A 17 -0.62 -10.20 12.41
C SER A 17 0.06 -10.42 11.07
N GLU A 18 -0.45 -11.32 10.24
CA GLU A 18 0.00 -11.36 8.85
C GLU A 18 -0.18 -9.93 8.31
N ALA A 19 0.89 -9.38 7.75
CA ALA A 19 0.85 -8.04 7.20
C ALA A 19 -0.18 -8.03 6.07
N ILE A 20 -0.95 -6.95 6.00
CA ILE A 20 -1.82 -6.71 4.86
C ILE A 20 -0.91 -6.38 3.70
N GLN A 21 -1.13 -7.05 2.57
CA GLN A 21 -0.38 -6.81 1.34
C GLN A 21 -1.34 -6.39 0.24
N LEU A 22 -0.94 -5.36 -0.50
CA LEU A 22 -1.64 -4.92 -1.71
C LEU A 22 -0.65 -4.88 -2.86
N ILE A 23 -1.07 -5.45 -3.99
CA ILE A 23 -0.31 -5.47 -5.22
C ILE A 23 -1.20 -4.90 -6.32
N LEU A 24 -0.77 -3.80 -6.94
CA LEU A 24 -1.39 -3.25 -8.13
C LEU A 24 -0.48 -3.51 -9.33
N LYS A 25 -1.05 -4.08 -10.39
CA LYS A 25 -0.39 -4.19 -11.69
C LYS A 25 -1.13 -3.31 -12.69
N VAL A 26 -0.42 -2.38 -13.31
CA VAL A 26 -1.00 -1.47 -14.31
C VAL A 26 -0.25 -1.64 -15.61
N LYS A 27 -0.97 -2.03 -16.66
CA LYS A 27 -0.45 -2.09 -18.02
C LYS A 27 -0.74 -0.76 -18.72
N SER A 28 0.29 -0.08 -19.21
CA SER A 28 0.20 1.20 -19.90
C SER A 28 1.39 1.41 -20.83
N ARG A 29 1.15 2.00 -22.00
CA ARG A 29 2.23 2.47 -22.88
C ARG A 29 3.10 3.56 -22.26
N PHE A 30 2.60 4.19 -21.21
CA PHE A 30 3.28 5.21 -20.42
C PHE A 30 3.85 4.65 -19.11
N ALA A 31 4.07 3.33 -19.01
CA ALA A 31 4.53 2.66 -17.78
C ALA A 31 5.78 3.33 -17.15
N GLU A 32 6.73 3.78 -17.96
CA GLU A 32 7.92 4.50 -17.48
C GLU A 32 7.57 5.81 -16.75
N ALA A 33 6.64 6.59 -17.30
CA ALA A 33 6.19 7.82 -16.67
C ALA A 33 5.39 7.55 -15.38
N LEU A 34 4.58 6.49 -15.36
CA LEU A 34 3.86 6.07 -14.15
C LEU A 34 4.83 5.60 -13.05
N GLU A 35 5.86 4.82 -13.39
CA GLU A 35 6.92 4.42 -12.45
C GLU A 35 7.63 5.65 -11.87
N ALA A 36 8.09 6.56 -12.73
CA ALA A 36 8.79 7.77 -12.31
C ALA A 36 7.94 8.66 -11.39
N SER A 37 6.62 8.67 -11.58
CA SER A 37 5.68 9.44 -10.74
C SER A 37 5.45 8.86 -9.34
N LEU A 38 5.89 7.62 -9.09
CA LEU A 38 5.64 6.90 -7.85
C LEU A 38 6.91 6.51 -7.09
N ILE A 39 8.08 6.66 -7.70
CA ILE A 39 9.34 6.14 -7.14
C ILE A 39 9.72 6.77 -5.79
N THR A 40 9.18 7.96 -5.49
CA THR A 40 9.38 8.63 -4.21
C THR A 40 8.31 8.29 -3.17
N GLU A 41 7.20 7.69 -3.58
CA GLU A 41 6.01 7.45 -2.76
C GLU A 41 5.80 5.98 -2.43
N ALA A 42 6.27 5.06 -3.28
CA ALA A 42 5.90 3.66 -3.24
C ALA A 42 7.02 2.72 -3.70
N GLU A 43 6.93 1.45 -3.30
CA GLU A 43 7.76 0.42 -3.90
C GLU A 43 7.15 0.02 -5.25
N VAL A 44 7.75 0.55 -6.33
CA VAL A 44 7.33 0.32 -7.70
C VAL A 44 8.44 -0.35 -8.50
N SER A 45 8.04 -1.27 -9.37
CA SER A 45 8.91 -1.89 -10.36
C SER A 45 8.22 -1.86 -11.72
N ARG A 46 9.00 -1.87 -12.80
CA ARG A 46 8.47 -1.88 -14.16
C ARG A 46 9.06 -3.02 -14.99
N ASP A 47 8.18 -3.67 -15.73
CA ASP A 47 8.53 -4.54 -16.85
C ASP A 47 7.89 -3.99 -18.12
N THR A 48 8.71 -3.45 -19.01
CA THR A 48 8.31 -2.96 -20.34
C THR A 48 7.14 -1.97 -20.29
N ASP A 49 5.90 -2.46 -20.45
CA ASP A 49 4.65 -1.71 -20.49
C ASP A 49 3.79 -1.90 -19.23
N THR A 50 4.34 -2.50 -18.17
CA THR A 50 3.60 -2.83 -16.96
C THR A 50 4.37 -2.37 -15.73
N ILE A 51 3.71 -1.61 -14.86
CA ILE A 51 4.23 -1.32 -13.52
C ILE A 51 3.58 -2.26 -12.49
N VAL A 52 4.34 -2.58 -11.45
CA VAL A 52 3.90 -3.33 -10.28
C VAL A 52 4.23 -2.51 -9.04
N VAL A 53 3.19 -2.08 -8.33
CA VAL A 53 3.30 -1.42 -7.03
C VAL A 53 2.99 -2.44 -5.95
N GLN A 54 3.87 -2.55 -4.95
CA GLN A 54 3.71 -3.49 -3.84
C GLN A 54 3.77 -2.72 -2.52
N GLU A 55 2.77 -2.94 -1.66
CA GLU A 55 2.70 -2.31 -0.35
C GLU A 55 2.39 -3.36 0.71
N SER A 56 3.04 -3.25 1.86
CA SER A 56 2.86 -4.17 2.98
C SER A 56 2.86 -3.43 4.31
N GLU A 57 1.80 -3.59 5.10
CA GLU A 57 1.67 -2.93 6.41
C GLU A 57 1.01 -3.85 7.43
N ALA A 58 1.42 -3.73 8.70
CA ALA A 58 0.87 -4.55 9.78
C ALA A 58 -0.53 -4.09 10.24
N VAL A 59 -0.89 -2.83 9.97
CA VAL A 59 -2.13 -2.21 10.44
C VAL A 59 -2.93 -1.68 9.26
N PHE A 60 -4.23 -1.99 9.22
CA PHE A 60 -5.11 -1.63 8.10
C PHE A 60 -5.21 -0.12 7.85
N VAL A 61 -5.23 0.70 8.91
CA VAL A 61 -5.32 2.15 8.75
C VAL A 61 -4.07 2.72 8.06
N ASP A 62 -2.90 2.17 8.36
CA ASP A 62 -1.62 2.55 7.75
C ASP A 62 -1.56 2.07 6.30
N MET A 63 -1.98 0.81 6.03
CA MET A 63 -2.14 0.30 4.67
C MET A 63 -3.04 1.20 3.83
N ARG A 64 -4.22 1.57 4.35
CA ARG A 64 -5.15 2.46 3.65
C ARG A 64 -4.54 3.83 3.37
N ALA A 65 -3.74 4.36 4.30
CA ALA A 65 -3.05 5.64 4.11
C ALA A 65 -2.00 5.55 2.99
N ARG A 66 -1.14 4.52 3.02
CA ARG A 66 -0.16 4.23 1.95
C ARG A 66 -0.85 4.08 0.60
N TRP A 67 -1.92 3.29 0.55
CA TRP A 67 -2.68 3.05 -0.67
C TRP A 67 -3.32 4.31 -1.24
N ASN A 68 -3.88 5.17 -0.40
CA ASN A 68 -4.44 6.43 -0.85
C ASN A 68 -3.39 7.35 -1.48
N THR A 69 -2.16 7.35 -0.95
CA THR A 69 -1.04 8.09 -1.56
C THR A 69 -0.69 7.53 -2.93
N VAL A 70 -0.52 6.20 -3.05
CA VAL A 70 -0.27 5.51 -4.33
C VAL A 70 -1.33 5.88 -5.38
N MET A 71 -2.61 5.72 -5.03
CA MET A 71 -3.72 5.96 -5.96
C MET A 71 -3.82 7.43 -6.38
N ARG A 72 -3.48 8.38 -5.50
CA ARG A 72 -3.43 9.81 -5.86
C ARG A 72 -2.27 10.12 -6.80
N GLY A 73 -1.08 9.55 -6.55
CA GLY A 73 0.06 9.70 -7.45
C GLY A 73 -0.25 9.17 -8.85
N LEU A 74 -0.83 7.98 -8.93
CA LEU A 74 -1.27 7.39 -10.20
C LEU A 74 -2.31 8.24 -10.93
N ALA A 75 -3.34 8.73 -10.22
CA ALA A 75 -4.37 9.55 -10.85
C ALA A 75 -3.81 10.87 -11.39
N ALA A 76 -2.88 11.50 -10.67
CA ALA A 76 -2.21 12.72 -11.12
C ALA A 76 -1.33 12.46 -12.35
N ALA A 77 -0.58 11.35 -12.36
CA ALA A 77 0.25 10.96 -13.48
C ALA A 77 -0.60 10.63 -14.72
N ASP A 78 -1.66 9.84 -14.57
CA ASP A 78 -2.60 9.52 -15.65
C ASP A 78 -3.20 10.78 -16.28
N GLU A 79 -3.64 11.73 -15.45
CA GLU A 79 -4.21 12.99 -15.93
C GLU A 79 -3.19 13.84 -16.70
N ALA A 80 -1.94 13.90 -16.22
CA ALA A 80 -0.87 14.58 -16.94
C ALA A 80 -0.59 13.90 -18.29
N LEU A 81 -0.62 12.57 -18.34
CA LEU A 81 -0.33 11.78 -19.54
C LEU A 81 -1.42 11.86 -20.60
N LYS A 82 -2.70 12.07 -20.23
CA LYS A 82 -3.80 12.30 -21.19
C LYS A 82 -3.57 13.51 -22.10
N THR A 83 -2.73 14.45 -21.69
CA THR A 83 -2.40 15.63 -22.50
C THR A 83 -1.39 15.35 -23.61
N LEU A 84 -0.74 14.18 -23.57
CA LEU A 84 0.27 13.71 -24.53
C LEU A 84 -0.30 12.73 -25.56
N ASP A 85 -1.62 12.51 -25.51
CA ASP A 85 -2.40 11.64 -26.38
C ASP A 85 -3.05 12.41 -27.52
#